data_AF-A0AAW0JRQ4-F1
#
_entry.id   AF-A0AAW0JRQ4-F1
#
_cell.length_a   1.000
_cell.length_b   1.000
_cell.length_c   1.000
_cell.angle_alpha   90.00
_cell.angle_beta   90.00
_cell.angle_gamma   90.00
#
_symmetry.space_group_name_H-M   'P 1'
#
loop_
_entity.id
_entity.type
_entity.pdbx_description
1 polymer ?
#
loop_
_entity_poly.entity_id
_entity_poly.type
_entity_poly.pdbx_seq_one_letter_code
_entity_poly.pdbx_strand_id
1 'polypeptide(L)'
;MEGRLQRGLPAQQDCSIREKIDLEIRMREGIWKLLSLSTKKDQVLRAVKNLMVCHARIEAYTAELHKLEEQIASQTGRRDVNHESKERRPCRGRLALSDIRIPLMWKDYDHFSNKECTQRYAIFCLFRMGAEVFDTDMVIVDQTVTDICFDNVTIFHEAGPDFRIKMDVYSCGAEDPSITSTPRKLAKKLKTSISKAAGRKISSMLQDENQEACLLASSVA
;
A
#
# COMPACT_ATOMS: atom_id res chain seq x y z
N MET A 1 20.03 -37.00 -34.87
CA MET A 1 19.43 -35.67 -35.03
C MET A 1 18.44 -35.48 -33.89
N GLU A 2 18.87 -34.94 -32.76
CA GLU A 2 17.95 -34.43 -31.73
C GLU A 2 18.54 -33.12 -31.21
N GLY A 3 17.96 -32.02 -31.68
CA GLY A 3 18.40 -30.67 -31.40
C GLY A 3 17.94 -30.22 -30.02
N ARG A 4 18.91 -29.74 -29.23
CA ARG A 4 18.73 -29.03 -27.96
C ARG A 4 17.75 -27.85 -28.10
N LEU A 5 16.54 -28.01 -27.56
CA LEU A 5 15.61 -26.92 -27.23
C LEU A 5 15.66 -26.65 -25.72
N GLN A 6 16.71 -25.99 -25.22
CA GLN A 6 16.73 -25.52 -23.82
C GLN A 6 17.31 -24.10 -23.65
N ARG A 7 17.55 -23.35 -24.73
CA ARG A 7 18.13 -22.00 -24.65
C ARG A 7 17.10 -20.86 -24.46
N GLY A 8 15.81 -21.17 -24.28
CA GLY A 8 14.72 -20.17 -24.28
C GLY A 8 14.06 -19.84 -22.93
N LEU A 9 14.27 -20.65 -21.88
CA LEU A 9 13.55 -20.52 -20.61
C LEU A 9 13.81 -19.23 -19.82
N PRO A 10 15.06 -18.76 -19.60
CA PRO A 10 15.30 -17.56 -18.80
C PRO A 10 14.85 -16.28 -19.52
N ALA A 11 15.14 -16.15 -20.82
CA ALA A 11 14.71 -15.00 -21.62
C ALA A 11 13.17 -14.89 -21.72
N GLN A 12 12.46 -16.02 -21.75
CA GLN A 12 11.00 -16.04 -21.74
C GLN A 12 10.44 -15.59 -20.39
N GLN A 13 11.11 -15.94 -19.28
CA GLN A 13 10.72 -15.53 -17.94
C GLN A 13 10.96 -14.02 -17.72
N ASP A 14 12.10 -13.49 -18.18
CA ASP A 14 12.42 -12.05 -18.20
C ASP A 14 11.39 -11.22 -18.97
N CYS A 15 11.01 -11.67 -20.19
CA CYS A 15 9.97 -11.00 -20.96
C CYS A 15 8.64 -11.00 -20.20
N SER A 16 8.26 -12.15 -19.60
CA SER A 16 6.99 -12.26 -18.87
C SER A 16 6.90 -11.36 -17.63
N ILE A 17 8.01 -11.13 -16.92
CA ILE A 17 8.02 -10.28 -15.72
C ILE A 17 8.03 -8.80 -16.09
N ARG A 18 8.72 -8.42 -17.16
CA ARG A 18 8.68 -7.04 -17.70
C ARG A 18 7.27 -6.65 -18.13
N GLU A 19 6.56 -7.54 -18.81
CA GLU A 19 5.15 -7.32 -19.19
C GLU A 19 4.24 -7.12 -17.96
N LYS A 20 4.48 -7.86 -16.88
CA LYS A 20 3.76 -7.68 -15.60
C LYS A 20 4.07 -6.32 -14.97
N ILE A 21 5.32 -5.87 -15.00
CA ILE A 21 5.71 -4.54 -14.51
C ILE A 21 4.98 -3.45 -15.30
N ASP A 22 5.00 -3.53 -16.63
CA ASP A 22 4.35 -2.55 -17.51
C ASP A 22 2.83 -2.53 -17.32
N LEU A 23 2.22 -3.69 -17.06
CA LEU A 23 0.80 -3.78 -16.71
C LEU A 23 0.52 -3.06 -15.39
N GLU A 24 1.27 -3.33 -14.34
CA GLU A 24 1.07 -2.71 -13.02
C GLU A 24 1.33 -1.20 -13.05
N ILE A 25 2.28 -0.72 -13.86
CA ILE A 25 2.51 0.73 -14.07
C ILE A 25 1.28 1.38 -14.69
N ARG A 26 0.71 0.79 -15.75
CA ARG A 26 -0.53 1.29 -16.37
C ARG A 26 -1.72 1.23 -15.42
N MET A 27 -1.82 0.17 -14.61
CA MET A 27 -2.85 0.08 -13.57
C MET A 27 -2.71 1.21 -12.56
N ARG A 28 -1.49 1.47 -12.06
CA ARG A 28 -1.19 2.57 -11.16
C ARG A 28 -1.60 3.92 -11.73
N GLU A 29 -1.30 4.19 -13.00
CA GLU A 29 -1.73 5.42 -13.69
C GLU A 29 -3.26 5.53 -13.78
N GLY A 30 -3.94 4.43 -14.10
CA GLY A 30 -5.40 4.37 -14.12
C GLY A 30 -6.01 4.64 -12.74
N ILE A 31 -5.42 4.10 -11.68
CA ILE A 31 -5.84 4.32 -10.30
C ILE A 31 -5.63 5.78 -9.89
N TRP A 32 -4.53 6.42 -10.28
CA TRP A 32 -4.33 7.85 -10.04
C TRP A 32 -5.40 8.74 -10.69
N LYS A 33 -5.81 8.40 -11.92
CA LYS A 33 -6.94 9.07 -12.59
C LYS A 33 -8.26 8.82 -11.86
N LEU A 34 -8.48 7.61 -11.34
CA LEU A 34 -9.66 7.32 -10.54
C LEU A 34 -9.67 8.11 -9.23
N LEU A 35 -8.52 8.23 -8.57
CA LEU A 35 -8.36 9.01 -7.34
C LEU A 35 -8.67 10.49 -7.55
N SER A 36 -8.21 11.09 -8.66
CA SER A 36 -8.48 12.51 -8.94
C SER A 36 -9.96 12.82 -9.20
N LEU A 37 -10.74 11.80 -9.58
CA LEU A 37 -12.19 11.90 -9.82
C LEU A 37 -13.02 11.41 -8.62
N SER A 38 -12.40 10.81 -7.61
CA SER A 38 -13.09 10.21 -6.48
C SER A 38 -13.55 11.28 -5.49
N THR A 39 -14.86 11.36 -5.27
CA THR A 39 -15.47 12.29 -4.31
C THR A 39 -15.97 11.60 -3.05
N LYS A 40 -16.28 10.30 -3.14
CA LYS A 40 -16.75 9.49 -2.01
C LYS A 40 -15.58 8.82 -1.32
N LYS A 41 -15.55 8.90 0.01
CA LYS A 41 -14.47 8.34 0.83
C LYS A 41 -14.24 6.85 0.59
N ASP A 42 -15.31 6.05 0.48
CA ASP A 42 -15.18 4.62 0.18
C ASP A 42 -14.47 4.34 -1.15
N GLN A 43 -14.71 5.19 -2.16
CA GLN A 43 -14.03 5.06 -3.45
C GLN A 43 -12.56 5.45 -3.35
N VAL A 44 -12.25 6.52 -2.61
CA VAL A 44 -10.87 6.91 -2.31
C VAL A 44 -10.14 5.77 -1.60
N LEU A 45 -10.72 5.19 -0.54
CA LEU A 45 -10.11 4.10 0.21
C LEU A 45 -9.81 2.88 -0.68
N ARG A 46 -10.78 2.44 -1.48
CA ARG A 46 -10.58 1.31 -2.42
C ARG A 46 -9.51 1.60 -3.46
N ALA A 47 -9.51 2.81 -4.02
CA ALA A 47 -8.51 3.21 -4.99
C ALA A 47 -7.10 3.31 -4.36
N VAL A 48 -6.98 3.83 -3.14
CA VAL A 48 -5.71 3.86 -2.39
C VAL A 48 -5.23 2.44 -2.06
N LYS A 49 -6.11 1.53 -1.61
CA LYS A 49 -5.74 0.11 -1.42
C LYS A 49 -5.16 -0.46 -2.72
N ASN A 50 -5.87 -0.31 -3.85
CA ASN A 50 -5.40 -0.82 -5.13
C ASN A 50 -4.06 -0.20 -5.53
N LEU A 51 -3.86 1.09 -5.25
CA LEU A 51 -2.58 1.77 -5.47
C LEU A 51 -1.44 1.13 -4.67
N MET A 52 -1.68 0.81 -3.39
CA MET A 52 -0.71 0.12 -2.53
C MET A 52 -0.40 -1.29 -3.02
N VAL A 53 -1.41 -2.05 -3.46
CA VAL A 53 -1.22 -3.39 -4.05
C VAL A 53 -0.39 -3.31 -5.33
N CYS A 54 -0.75 -2.41 -6.26
CA CYS A 54 0.01 -2.20 -7.50
C CYS A 54 1.45 -1.79 -7.20
N HIS A 55 1.67 -0.88 -6.25
CA HIS A 55 3.01 -0.46 -5.85
C HIS A 55 3.84 -1.64 -5.33
N ALA A 56 3.28 -2.44 -4.42
CA ALA A 56 3.93 -3.63 -3.89
C ALA A 56 4.27 -4.67 -4.96
N ARG A 57 3.41 -4.84 -5.97
CA ARG A 57 3.66 -5.73 -7.12
C ARG A 57 4.78 -5.22 -8.01
N ILE A 58 4.80 -3.93 -8.34
CA ILE A 58 5.90 -3.31 -9.10
C ILE A 58 7.24 -3.54 -8.37
N GLU A 59 7.30 -3.28 -7.07
CA GLU A 59 8.52 -3.52 -6.28
C GLU A 59 8.94 -4.99 -6.32
N ALA A 60 8.01 -5.92 -6.11
CA ALA A 60 8.28 -7.34 -6.09
C ALA A 60 8.78 -7.85 -7.44
N TYR A 61 8.13 -7.46 -8.53
CA TYR A 61 8.52 -7.85 -9.88
C TYR A 61 9.87 -7.25 -10.28
N THR A 62 10.11 -5.97 -9.99
CA THR A 62 11.40 -5.32 -10.28
C THR A 62 12.53 -5.96 -9.50
N ALA A 63 12.33 -6.28 -8.22
CA ALA A 63 13.34 -6.96 -7.41
C ALA A 63 13.66 -8.37 -7.95
N GLU A 64 12.64 -9.11 -8.41
CA GLU A 64 12.84 -10.45 -8.97
C GLU A 64 13.50 -10.40 -10.36
N LEU A 65 13.16 -9.40 -11.19
CA LEU A 65 13.82 -9.16 -12.48
C LEU A 65 15.32 -8.87 -12.28
N HIS A 66 15.68 -8.01 -11.33
CA HIS A 66 17.09 -7.73 -11.02
C HIS A 66 17.86 -8.99 -10.60
N LYS A 67 17.27 -9.85 -9.77
CA LYS A 67 17.91 -11.13 -9.40
C LYS A 67 18.15 -12.03 -10.61
N LEU A 68 17.22 -12.08 -11.55
CA LEU A 68 17.36 -12.90 -12.75
C LEU A 68 18.47 -12.35 -13.66
N GLU A 69 18.55 -11.03 -13.81
CA GLU A 69 19.62 -10.35 -14.56
C GLU A 69 21.00 -10.60 -13.93
N GLU A 70 21.13 -10.53 -12.60
CA GLU A 70 22.37 -10.83 -11.87
C GLU A 70 22.81 -12.30 -12.05
N GLN A 71 21.85 -13.24 -12.02
CA GLN A 71 22.14 -14.65 -12.28
C GLN A 71 22.69 -14.88 -13.69
N ILE A 72 22.11 -14.23 -14.70
CA ILE A 72 22.59 -14.33 -16.10
C ILE A 72 24.00 -13.72 -16.25
N ALA A 73 24.24 -12.56 -15.63
CA ALA A 73 25.55 -11.92 -15.64
C ALA A 73 26.64 -12.80 -15.00
N SER A 74 26.32 -13.42 -13.86
CA SER A 74 27.26 -14.31 -13.14
C SER A 74 27.61 -15.59 -13.92
N GLN A 75 26.66 -16.13 -14.70
CA GLN A 75 26.88 -17.31 -15.55
C GLN A 75 27.73 -17.02 -16.79
N THR A 76 27.72 -15.77 -17.27
CA THR A 76 28.48 -15.37 -18.47
C THR A 76 29.98 -15.20 -18.20
N GLY A 77 30.37 -15.01 -16.93
CA GLY A 77 31.77 -14.79 -16.52
C GLY A 77 32.56 -16.04 -16.09
N ARG A 78 31.91 -17.18 -15.80
CA ARG A 78 32.59 -18.43 -15.36
C ARG A 78 32.50 -19.52 -16.44
N ARG A 79 33.50 -19.60 -17.31
CA ARG A 79 33.82 -20.87 -18.01
C ARG A 79 34.62 -21.75 -17.05
N ASP A 80 33.95 -22.41 -16.12
CA ASP A 80 34.58 -23.39 -15.25
C ASP A 80 34.47 -24.79 -15.88
N VAL A 81 35.62 -25.43 -16.07
CA VAL A 81 35.75 -26.77 -16.64
C VAL A 81 35.50 -27.78 -15.52
N ASN A 82 34.48 -28.63 -15.68
CA ASN A 82 34.23 -29.85 -14.90
C ASN A 82 34.15 -29.73 -13.37
N HIS A 83 32.93 -29.69 -12.85
CA HIS A 83 32.42 -30.77 -11.99
C HIS A 83 30.88 -30.72 -12.04
N GLU A 84 30.25 -31.65 -12.76
CA GLU A 84 28.82 -31.91 -12.61
C GLU A 84 28.59 -32.62 -11.26
N SER A 85 28.86 -31.96 -10.15
CA SER A 85 28.05 -32.25 -8.96
C SER A 85 26.64 -31.85 -9.36
N LYS A 86 25.77 -32.84 -9.58
CA LYS A 86 24.32 -32.62 -9.64
C LYS A 86 23.91 -32.09 -8.27
N GLU A 87 24.20 -30.82 -8.01
CA GLU A 87 23.80 -30.12 -6.82
C GLU A 87 22.28 -30.20 -6.80
N ARG A 88 21.77 -31.00 -5.86
CA ARG A 88 20.35 -31.28 -5.78
C ARG A 88 19.67 -29.95 -5.51
N ARG A 89 18.96 -29.43 -6.51
CA ARG A 89 18.09 -28.28 -6.30
C ARG A 89 17.07 -28.64 -5.22
N PRO A 90 16.88 -27.80 -4.20
CA PRO A 90 15.85 -28.04 -3.20
C PRO A 90 14.49 -28.18 -3.87
N CYS A 91 13.64 -29.05 -3.32
CA CYS A 91 12.25 -29.12 -3.76
C CYS A 91 11.53 -27.82 -3.42
N ARG A 92 10.61 -27.41 -4.29
CA ARG A 92 9.67 -26.31 -4.03
C ARG A 92 8.34 -26.89 -3.59
N GLY A 93 7.69 -26.20 -2.67
CA GLY A 93 6.41 -26.59 -2.11
C GLY A 93 5.35 -25.51 -2.28
N ARG A 94 4.11 -25.89 -1.97
CA ARG A 94 2.99 -24.95 -1.85
C ARG A 94 2.81 -24.57 -0.39
N LEU A 95 2.59 -23.28 -0.15
CA LEU A 95 2.38 -22.72 1.18
C LEU A 95 1.01 -22.04 1.22
N ALA A 96 0.15 -22.48 2.14
CA ALA A 96 -1.17 -21.90 2.34
C ALA A 96 -1.20 -21.10 3.64
N LEU A 97 -1.72 -19.89 3.60
CA LEU A 97 -2.05 -19.06 4.76
C LEU A 97 -3.56 -18.96 4.87
N SER A 98 -4.11 -19.26 6.04
CA SER A 98 -5.54 -19.15 6.36
C SER A 98 -5.74 -18.62 7.76
N ASP A 99 -6.98 -18.24 8.09
CA ASP A 99 -7.44 -17.92 9.44
C ASP A 99 -6.59 -16.85 10.14
N ILE A 100 -6.23 -15.80 9.40
CA ILE A 100 -5.36 -14.75 9.91
C ILE A 100 -6.17 -13.88 10.87
N ARG A 101 -5.71 -13.80 12.12
CA ARG A 101 -6.34 -13.01 13.18
C ARG A 101 -5.38 -11.98 13.76
N ILE A 102 -5.81 -10.72 13.82
CA ILE A 102 -5.05 -9.60 14.38
C ILE A 102 -5.85 -9.04 15.57
N PRO A 103 -5.43 -9.34 16.82
CA PRO A 103 -6.05 -8.77 18.01
C PRO A 103 -5.85 -7.25 18.06
N LEU A 104 -6.91 -6.53 18.44
CA LEU A 104 -6.92 -5.08 18.60
C LEU A 104 -6.93 -4.70 20.08
N MET A 105 -6.11 -3.71 20.41
CA MET A 105 -6.04 -3.13 21.75
C MET A 105 -6.58 -1.71 21.71
N TRP A 106 -7.83 -1.55 22.11
CA TRP A 106 -8.47 -0.24 22.28
C TRP A 106 -8.10 0.35 23.63
N LYS A 107 -7.94 1.68 23.69
CA LYS A 107 -7.80 2.36 24.98
C LYS A 107 -9.15 2.34 25.68
N ASP A 108 -9.14 2.21 27.01
CA ASP A 108 -10.37 2.19 27.82
C ASP A 108 -11.27 3.39 27.54
N TYR A 109 -10.70 4.58 27.36
CA TYR A 109 -11.48 5.76 27.03
C TYR A 109 -12.19 5.65 25.69
N ASP A 110 -11.56 5.04 24.68
CA ASP A 110 -12.16 4.87 23.36
C ASP A 110 -13.23 3.77 23.44
N HIS A 111 -12.92 2.63 24.06
CA HIS A 111 -13.82 1.49 24.19
C HIS A 111 -15.08 1.78 25.04
N PHE A 112 -14.94 2.51 26.15
CA PHE A 112 -16.04 2.79 27.09
C PHE A 112 -16.68 4.17 26.94
N SER A 113 -16.20 5.04 26.03
CA SER A 113 -16.87 6.33 25.79
C SER A 113 -18.06 6.17 24.85
N ASN A 114 -19.25 6.54 25.33
CA ASN A 114 -20.49 6.65 24.55
C ASN A 114 -20.51 7.91 23.65
N LYS A 115 -19.37 8.34 23.11
CA LYS A 115 -19.38 9.46 22.17
C LYS A 115 -20.00 8.97 20.87
N GLU A 116 -21.04 9.67 20.41
CA GLU A 116 -21.82 9.37 19.21
C GLU A 116 -21.02 9.36 17.89
N CYS A 117 -19.70 9.55 17.95
CA CYS A 117 -18.78 9.47 16.81
C CYS A 117 -17.66 8.48 17.16
N THR A 118 -17.91 7.19 16.92
CA THR A 118 -16.90 6.13 17.04
C THR A 118 -15.93 6.25 15.88
N GLN A 119 -14.65 6.48 16.17
CA GLN A 119 -13.62 6.52 15.13
C GLN A 119 -13.52 5.15 14.44
N ARG A 120 -13.80 5.10 13.14
CA ARG A 120 -13.59 3.89 12.34
C ARG A 120 -12.24 3.88 11.66
N TYR A 121 -11.75 2.68 11.38
CA TYR A 121 -10.51 2.43 10.66
C TYR A 121 -10.73 1.43 9.54
N ALA A 122 -10.25 1.79 8.35
CA ALA A 122 -10.13 0.89 7.21
C ALA A 122 -8.80 0.15 7.29
N ILE A 123 -8.84 -1.18 7.23
CA ILE A 123 -7.66 -2.05 7.41
C ILE A 123 -7.63 -3.11 6.31
N PHE A 124 -6.44 -3.40 5.79
CA PHE A 124 -6.17 -4.55 4.91
C PHE A 124 -4.72 -4.99 5.07
N CYS A 125 -4.41 -6.21 4.62
CA CYS A 125 -3.06 -6.76 4.67
C CYS A 125 -2.55 -7.10 3.26
N LEU A 126 -1.23 -7.02 3.09
CA LEU A 126 -0.52 -7.58 1.94
C LEU A 126 0.38 -8.74 2.39
N PHE A 127 0.39 -9.81 1.61
CA PHE A 127 1.32 -10.94 1.76
C PHE A 127 2.26 -10.98 0.57
N ARG A 128 3.57 -10.99 0.81
CA ARG A 128 4.60 -11.01 -0.23
C ARG A 128 5.57 -12.16 -0.01
N MET A 129 5.81 -12.95 -1.05
CA MET A 129 6.86 -13.97 -1.12
C MET A 129 7.49 -13.95 -2.52
N GLY A 130 8.73 -13.49 -2.62
CA GLY A 130 9.36 -13.27 -3.93
C GLY A 130 8.53 -12.31 -4.79
N ALA A 131 8.20 -12.72 -6.01
CA ALA A 131 7.33 -11.99 -6.93
C ALA A 131 5.82 -12.19 -6.66
N GLU A 132 5.42 -13.13 -5.80
CA GLU A 132 4.00 -13.37 -5.50
C GLU A 132 3.53 -12.35 -4.44
N VAL A 133 2.51 -11.56 -4.79
CA VAL A 133 1.90 -10.53 -3.91
C VAL A 133 0.39 -10.67 -3.90
N PHE A 134 -0.15 -10.89 -2.70
CA PHE A 134 -1.59 -11.04 -2.43
C PHE A 134 -2.07 -10.00 -1.44
N ASP A 135 -3.36 -9.69 -1.47
CA ASP A 135 -4.02 -8.77 -0.56
C ASP A 135 -5.28 -9.38 0.06
N THR A 136 -5.62 -8.94 1.27
CA THR A 136 -6.91 -9.26 1.89
C THR A 136 -7.97 -8.27 1.45
N ASP A 137 -9.24 -8.62 1.64
CA ASP A 137 -10.30 -7.62 1.58
C ASP A 137 -10.07 -6.50 2.61
N MET A 138 -10.61 -5.32 2.30
CA MET A 138 -10.57 -4.18 3.20
C MET A 138 -11.74 -4.28 4.17
N VAL A 139 -11.44 -4.23 5.46
CA VAL A 139 -12.44 -4.24 6.53
C VAL A 139 -12.50 -2.88 7.19
N ILE A 140 -13.70 -2.47 7.61
CA ILE A 140 -13.89 -1.28 8.45
C ILE A 140 -14.15 -1.77 9.87
N VAL A 141 -13.36 -1.29 10.83
CA VAL A 141 -13.49 -1.65 12.24
C VAL A 141 -13.70 -0.42 13.11
N ASP A 142 -14.38 -0.61 14.22
CA ASP A 142 -14.53 0.37 15.29
C ASP A 142 -14.17 -0.28 16.64
N GLN A 143 -14.33 0.49 17.71
CA GLN A 143 -14.01 0.08 19.07
C GLN A 143 -14.75 -1.19 19.56
N THR A 144 -15.82 -1.62 18.88
CA THR A 144 -16.55 -2.85 19.26
C THR A 144 -15.85 -4.12 18.77
N VAL A 145 -14.90 -4.01 17.85
CA VAL A 145 -14.19 -5.13 17.24
C VAL A 145 -12.94 -5.44 18.06
N THR A 146 -12.86 -6.64 18.67
CA THR A 146 -11.66 -7.06 19.42
C THR A 146 -10.59 -7.68 18.54
N ASP A 147 -10.96 -8.23 17.39
CA ASP A 147 -10.07 -8.95 16.50
C ASP A 147 -10.47 -8.75 15.05
N ILE A 148 -9.48 -8.57 14.19
CA ILE A 148 -9.66 -8.61 12.74
C ILE A 148 -9.43 -10.03 12.28
N CYS A 149 -10.37 -10.59 11.52
CA CYS A 149 -10.26 -11.92 10.95
C CYS A 149 -10.29 -11.85 9.42
N PHE A 150 -9.35 -12.54 8.78
CA PHE A 150 -9.34 -12.78 7.34
C PHE A 150 -9.42 -14.28 7.08
N ASP A 151 -10.60 -14.73 6.64
CA ASP A 151 -10.89 -16.17 6.43
C ASP A 151 -10.39 -16.67 5.07
N ASN A 152 -10.05 -15.76 4.15
CA ASN A 152 -9.59 -16.10 2.81
C ASN A 152 -8.24 -16.83 2.85
N VAL A 153 -8.14 -17.93 2.12
CA VAL A 153 -6.90 -18.69 1.97
C VAL A 153 -6.03 -18.06 0.89
N THR A 154 -4.78 -17.74 1.23
CA THR A 154 -3.75 -17.31 0.28
C THR A 154 -2.79 -18.46 0.02
N ILE A 155 -2.57 -18.82 -1.24
CA ILE A 155 -1.68 -19.92 -1.63
C ILE A 155 -0.51 -19.39 -2.45
N PHE A 156 0.70 -19.65 -1.96
CA PHE A 156 1.95 -19.45 -2.68
C PHE A 156 2.40 -20.77 -3.29
N HIS A 157 2.75 -20.75 -4.58
CA HIS A 157 2.98 -21.99 -5.32
C HIS A 157 4.44 -22.47 -5.32
N GLU A 158 5.38 -21.56 -5.15
CA GLU A 158 6.79 -21.78 -5.49
C GLU A 158 7.71 -21.50 -4.28
N ALA A 159 7.30 -21.95 -3.08
CA ALA A 159 8.07 -21.76 -1.85
C ALA A 159 9.28 -22.71 -1.78
N GLY A 160 10.49 -22.13 -1.73
CA GLY A 160 11.73 -22.88 -1.43
C GLY A 160 11.86 -23.18 0.07
N PRO A 161 12.85 -24.00 0.50
CA PRO A 161 13.05 -24.32 1.92
C PRO A 161 13.41 -23.11 2.80
N ASP A 162 13.90 -22.03 2.19
CA ASP A 162 14.33 -20.77 2.78
C ASP A 162 13.33 -19.63 2.55
N PHE A 163 12.07 -19.96 2.23
CA PHE A 163 11.05 -18.97 1.94
C PHE A 163 10.88 -17.96 3.08
N ARG A 164 10.56 -16.72 2.71
CA ARG A 164 10.18 -15.67 3.65
C ARG A 164 8.91 -15.01 3.16
N ILE A 165 7.89 -15.01 3.99
CA ILE A 165 6.69 -14.22 3.78
C ILE A 165 6.84 -12.91 4.54
N LYS A 166 6.61 -11.80 3.85
CA LYS A 166 6.39 -10.50 4.48
C LYS A 166 4.90 -10.21 4.54
N MET A 167 4.40 -9.89 5.73
CA MET A 167 3.03 -9.40 5.93
C MET A 167 3.09 -7.91 6.29
N ASP A 168 2.46 -7.07 5.47
CA ASP A 168 2.31 -5.65 5.73
C ASP A 168 0.85 -5.35 6.09
N VAL A 169 0.61 -4.71 7.23
CA VAL A 169 -0.73 -4.32 7.70
C VAL A 169 -0.90 -2.82 7.50
N TYR A 170 -1.93 -2.42 6.75
CA TYR A 170 -2.24 -1.03 6.47
C TYR A 170 -3.50 -0.60 7.21
N SER A 171 -3.50 0.61 7.76
CA SER A 171 -4.66 1.20 8.43
C SER A 171 -4.85 2.66 8.06
N CYS A 172 -6.10 3.10 7.88
CA CYS A 172 -6.45 4.50 7.64
C CYS A 172 -7.73 4.87 8.40
N GLY A 173 -7.81 6.08 8.95
CA GLY A 173 -9.06 6.56 9.58
C GLY A 173 -10.18 6.73 8.55
N ALA A 174 -11.33 6.11 8.80
CA ALA A 174 -12.47 6.07 7.88
C ALA A 174 -13.47 7.25 8.05
N GLU A 175 -13.28 8.14 9.02
CA GLU A 175 -14.20 9.27 9.32
C GLU A 175 -14.01 10.50 8.44
N ASP A 176 -15.10 11.23 8.15
CA ASP A 176 -15.02 12.49 7.42
C ASP A 176 -14.33 13.59 8.26
N PRO A 177 -13.36 14.34 7.71
CA PRO A 177 -12.69 15.42 8.44
C PRO A 177 -13.60 16.60 8.79
N SER A 178 -14.85 16.61 8.33
CA SER A 178 -15.79 17.73 8.44
C SER A 178 -16.42 17.91 9.83
N ILE A 179 -16.31 16.92 10.73
CA ILE A 179 -16.99 16.98 12.04
C ILE A 179 -16.07 17.48 13.18
N THR A 180 -14.78 17.66 12.93
CA THR A 180 -13.82 18.09 13.96
C THR A 180 -12.88 19.18 13.46
N SER A 181 -13.36 20.42 13.35
CA SER A 181 -12.60 21.64 13.72
C SER A 181 -13.32 22.91 13.28
N THR A 182 -14.34 23.35 14.02
CA THR A 182 -14.47 24.81 14.17
C THR A 182 -13.34 25.25 15.12
N PRO A 183 -12.40 26.13 14.70
CA PRO A 183 -11.39 26.62 15.61
C PRO A 183 -12.11 27.38 16.73
N ARG A 184 -12.05 26.87 17.96
CA ARG A 184 -12.50 27.55 19.20
C ARG A 184 -11.82 28.92 19.45
N LYS A 185 -11.05 29.45 18.49
CA LYS A 185 -10.32 30.72 18.56
C LYS A 185 -11.10 31.93 18.03
N LEU A 186 -12.29 31.77 17.44
CA LEU A 186 -13.12 32.91 17.03
C LEU A 186 -14.19 33.34 18.05
N ALA A 187 -14.29 32.69 19.22
CA ALA A 187 -15.24 33.06 20.27
C ALA A 187 -14.66 33.98 21.36
N LYS A 188 -13.36 34.34 21.29
CA LYS A 188 -12.69 35.17 22.31
C LYS A 188 -12.37 36.62 21.87
N LYS A 189 -12.77 37.07 20.67
CA LYS A 189 -12.45 38.42 20.17
C LYS A 189 -13.64 39.26 19.69
N LEU A 190 -14.82 39.07 20.26
CA LEU A 190 -15.93 40.02 20.13
C LEU A 190 -16.51 40.39 21.50
N LYS A 191 -15.64 40.90 22.38
CA LYS A 191 -16.02 41.60 23.60
C LYS A 191 -15.08 42.79 23.82
N THR A 192 -15.25 43.86 23.04
CA THR A 192 -14.91 45.25 23.42
C THR A 192 -15.53 46.22 22.41
N SER A 193 -16.67 46.79 22.81
CA SER A 193 -17.13 48.18 22.62
C SER A 193 -16.48 49.12 21.58
N ILE A 194 -17.35 49.71 20.74
CA ILE A 194 -17.56 51.15 20.47
C ILE A 194 -16.33 52.08 20.55
N SER A 195 -15.96 52.67 19.41
CA SER A 195 -15.55 54.08 19.32
C SER A 195 -15.73 54.62 17.89
N LYS A 196 -16.38 55.78 17.79
CA LYS A 196 -16.64 56.56 16.58
C LYS A 196 -15.32 57.07 15.98
N ALA A 197 -15.12 56.90 14.67
CA ALA A 197 -14.31 57.83 13.86
C ALA A 197 -14.59 57.60 12.36
N ALA A 198 -14.87 58.69 11.66
CA ALA A 198 -15.03 58.76 10.22
C ALA A 198 -13.69 58.51 9.50
N GLY A 199 -13.72 57.83 8.36
CA GLY A 199 -12.54 57.67 7.50
C GLY A 199 -12.81 56.78 6.30
N ARG A 200 -12.70 57.36 5.10
CA ARG A 200 -13.00 56.73 3.81
C ARG A 200 -11.98 55.66 3.41
N LYS A 201 -12.49 54.71 2.61
CA LYS A 201 -11.88 53.98 1.46
C LYS A 201 -10.48 53.39 1.65
N ILE A 202 -10.38 52.05 1.59
CA ILE A 202 -9.27 51.38 0.86
C ILE A 202 -9.83 50.14 0.14
N SER A 203 -9.38 50.00 -1.10
CA SER A 203 -9.69 49.04 -2.17
C SER A 203 -9.52 47.56 -1.83
N SER A 204 -10.40 46.73 -2.37
CA SER A 204 -10.24 45.28 -2.49
C SER A 204 -9.34 44.91 -3.67
N MET A 205 -8.17 44.35 -3.40
CA MET A 205 -7.48 43.46 -4.35
C MET A 205 -7.76 42.02 -3.94
N LEU A 206 -8.37 41.27 -4.84
CA LEU A 206 -8.47 39.81 -4.82
C LEU A 206 -7.52 39.24 -5.87
N GLN A 207 -7.25 37.94 -5.70
CA GLN A 207 -6.38 37.05 -6.47
C GLN A 207 -4.91 37.09 -6.07
N ASP A 208 -4.20 35.98 -5.98
CA ASP A 208 -4.48 34.53 -5.91
C ASP A 208 -3.10 33.91 -5.57
N GLU A 209 -3.01 32.59 -5.50
CA GLU A 209 -1.78 31.79 -5.47
C GLU A 209 -1.13 31.61 -4.09
N ASN A 210 -1.46 30.50 -3.41
CA ASN A 210 -0.44 29.48 -3.11
C ASN A 210 -1.11 28.18 -2.62
N GLN A 211 -1.26 27.22 -3.52
CA GLN A 211 -1.80 25.89 -3.21
C GLN A 211 -0.76 24.81 -3.53
N GLU A 212 0.44 24.91 -2.97
CA GLU A 212 1.39 23.78 -2.90
C GLU A 212 2.24 23.90 -1.63
N ALA A 213 1.82 23.24 -0.55
CA ALA A 213 2.67 22.76 0.53
C ALA A 213 1.80 22.23 1.68
N CYS A 214 1.29 21.00 1.57
CA CYS A 214 0.83 20.27 2.76
C CYS A 214 0.57 18.78 2.50
N LEU A 215 1.53 18.03 1.94
CA LEU A 215 1.43 16.56 1.91
C LEU A 215 2.76 15.81 2.12
N LEU A 216 3.74 16.42 2.77
CA LEU A 216 4.95 15.69 3.20
C LEU A 216 5.39 16.13 4.59
N ALA A 217 4.72 15.63 5.62
CA ALA A 217 5.30 15.52 6.97
C ALA A 217 4.45 14.60 7.84
N SER A 218 4.74 13.31 7.82
CA SER A 218 4.75 12.49 9.05
C SER A 218 5.53 11.20 8.80
N SER A 219 6.84 11.31 8.99
CA SER A 219 7.65 10.20 9.47
C SER A 219 8.67 10.78 10.44
N VAL A 220 8.96 10.00 11.48
CA VAL A 220 9.92 10.23 12.57
C VAL A 220 9.38 11.04 13.77
N ALA A 221 8.82 10.32 14.74
CA ALA A 221 9.45 10.05 16.03
C ALA A 221 8.68 8.92 16.76
#